data_AF-A0A2J8NHL2-F1
#
_entry.id   AF-A0A2J8NHL2-F1
#
_cell.length_a   1.000
_cell.length_b   1.000
_cell.length_c   1.000
_cell.angle_alpha   90.00
_cell.angle_beta   90.00
_cell.angle_gamma   90.00
#
_symmetry.space_group_name_H-M   'P 1'
#
loop_
_entity.id
_entity.type
_entity.pdbx_description
1 polymer ?
#
loop_
_entity_poly.entity_id
_entity_poly.type
_entity_poly.pdbx_seq_one_letter_code
_entity_poly.pdbx_strand_id
1 'polypeptide(L)'
;MEATGTDEVDKLKTKFISAWNNMKYSWVLKTKTYFSRNSPVLLLGKCYHFKYEDEDKTLPAESGCTIEDHVIAGNVEEFRKDFISRIWLTYREEFPQIEGSALTTDCGWGCTLRTGQMLLAQGLILHFLGRAWTWPDALNIENSDSESWTS
;
A
#
# COMPACT_ATOMS: atom_id res chain seq x y z
N MET A 1 -2.93 15.09 48.09
CA MET A 1 -2.00 15.49 47.01
C MET A 1 -1.32 14.22 46.52
N GLU A 2 -1.94 13.49 45.59
CA GLU A 2 -1.43 12.17 45.17
C GLU A 2 -1.65 11.87 43.68
N ALA A 3 -2.32 12.78 42.95
CA ALA A 3 -2.68 12.60 41.54
C ALA A 3 -1.56 12.96 40.55
N THR A 4 -0.54 13.72 40.97
CA THR A 4 0.53 14.19 40.07
C THR A 4 1.57 13.11 39.76
N GLY A 5 1.79 12.16 40.68
CA GLY A 5 2.77 11.08 40.50
C GLY A 5 2.29 9.99 39.52
N THR A 6 1.00 9.71 39.49
CA THR A 6 0.40 8.71 38.58
C THR A 6 0.41 9.20 37.13
N ASP A 7 0.12 10.47 36.89
CA ASP A 7 0.10 11.07 35.54
C ASP A 7 1.48 11.08 34.87
N GLU A 8 2.55 11.36 35.61
CA GLU A 8 3.91 11.33 35.08
C GLU A 8 4.35 9.91 34.72
N VAL A 9 3.98 8.93 35.54
CA VAL A 9 4.25 7.51 35.29
C VAL A 9 3.53 7.03 34.03
N ASP A 10 2.27 7.43 33.80
CA ASP A 10 1.51 7.00 32.63
C ASP A 10 1.96 7.69 31.34
N LYS A 11 2.42 8.95 31.41
CA LYS A 11 3.14 9.60 30.30
C LYS A 11 4.43 8.85 29.94
N LEU A 12 5.22 8.45 30.94
CA LEU A 12 6.47 7.71 30.71
C LEU A 12 6.22 6.34 30.10
N LYS A 13 5.20 5.61 30.58
CA LYS A 13 4.79 4.33 29.97
C LYS A 13 4.37 4.51 28.52
N THR A 14 3.60 5.55 28.21
CA THR A 14 3.14 5.83 26.85
C THR A 14 4.31 6.12 25.91
N LYS A 15 5.30 6.90 26.37
CA LYS A 15 6.55 7.15 25.62
C LYS A 15 7.38 5.89 25.41
N PHE A 16 7.49 5.04 26.43
CA PHE A 16 8.24 3.78 26.32
C PHE A 16 7.56 2.79 25.36
N ILE A 17 6.23 2.64 25.46
CA ILE A 17 5.44 1.81 24.55
C ILE A 17 5.55 2.33 23.11
N SER A 18 5.51 3.65 22.92
CA SER A 18 5.75 4.29 21.63
C SER A 18 7.11 3.91 21.05
N ALA A 19 8.19 4.08 21.83
CA ALA A 19 9.54 3.73 21.40
C ALA A 19 9.70 2.23 21.07
N TRP A 20 9.10 1.36 21.89
CA TRP A 20 9.09 -0.08 21.64
C TRP A 20 8.34 -0.46 20.37
N ASN A 21 7.17 0.15 20.13
CA ASN A 21 6.39 -0.09 18.92
C ASN A 21 7.14 0.39 17.68
N ASN A 22 7.80 1.55 17.74
CA ASN A 22 8.63 2.05 16.65
C ASN A 22 9.74 1.05 16.29
N MET A 23 10.43 0.50 17.29
CA MET A 23 11.46 -0.53 17.06
C MET A 23 10.87 -1.82 16.46
N LYS A 24 9.76 -2.31 17.02
CA LYS A 24 9.15 -3.58 16.60
C LYS A 24 8.60 -3.54 15.17
N TYR A 25 8.00 -2.42 14.77
CA TYR A 25 7.30 -2.31 13.49
C TYR A 25 8.13 -1.65 12.37
N SER A 26 9.31 -1.09 12.67
CA SER A 26 10.21 -0.51 11.65
C SER A 26 11.00 -1.55 10.83
N TRP A 27 10.93 -2.85 11.17
CA TRP A 27 11.60 -3.88 10.39
C TRP A 27 10.76 -4.28 9.17
N VAL A 28 11.00 -3.62 8.03
CA VAL A 28 10.40 -4.01 6.75
C VAL A 28 11.21 -5.17 6.15
N LEU A 29 10.76 -6.41 6.37
CA LEU A 29 11.25 -7.57 5.62
C LEU A 29 10.73 -7.47 4.17
N LYS A 30 11.63 -7.26 3.20
CA LYS A 30 11.29 -7.34 1.77
C LYS A 30 10.98 -8.80 1.41
N THR A 31 9.73 -9.23 1.59
CA THR A 31 9.24 -10.49 1.05
C THR A 31 9.00 -10.33 -0.45
N LYS A 32 9.72 -11.11 -1.26
CA LYS A 32 9.43 -11.23 -2.69
C LYS A 32 8.06 -11.88 -2.84
N THR A 33 7.11 -11.16 -3.44
CA THR A 33 5.77 -11.67 -3.71
C THR A 33 5.80 -12.50 -5.00
N TYR A 34 5.08 -13.62 -5.00
CA TYR A 34 4.96 -14.51 -6.15
C TYR A 34 3.49 -14.58 -6.57
N PHE A 35 3.21 -14.27 -7.83
CA PHE A 35 1.90 -14.42 -8.44
C PHE A 35 1.94 -15.57 -9.44
N SER A 36 0.87 -16.37 -9.50
CA SER A 36 0.73 -17.37 -10.55
C SER A 36 0.52 -16.68 -11.90
N ARG A 37 1.23 -17.13 -12.93
CA ARG A 37 1.07 -16.62 -14.31
C ARG A 37 -0.22 -17.10 -14.98
N ASN A 38 -0.85 -18.14 -14.43
CA ASN A 38 -2.00 -18.82 -15.00
C ASN A 38 -3.34 -18.31 -14.44
N SER A 39 -3.31 -17.45 -13.42
CA SER A 39 -4.51 -16.89 -12.80
C SER A 39 -4.53 -15.37 -12.96
N PRO A 40 -5.69 -14.77 -13.27
CA PRO A 40 -5.80 -13.33 -13.29
C PRO A 40 -5.64 -12.73 -11.89
N VAL A 41 -5.10 -11.51 -11.83
CA VAL A 41 -5.03 -10.69 -10.62
C VAL A 41 -6.08 -9.60 -10.71
N LEU A 42 -6.95 -9.52 -9.69
CA LEU A 42 -7.97 -8.49 -9.59
C LEU A 42 -7.51 -7.37 -8.65
N LEU A 43 -7.54 -6.14 -9.14
CA LEU A 43 -7.24 -4.95 -8.34
C LEU A 43 -8.37 -3.93 -8.52
N LEU A 44 -9.15 -3.70 -7.47
CA LEU A 44 -10.18 -2.65 -7.42
C LEU A 44 -11.07 -2.59 -8.69
N GLY A 45 -11.59 -3.74 -9.11
CA GLY A 45 -12.47 -3.87 -10.28
C GLY A 45 -11.78 -3.99 -11.64
N LYS A 46 -10.44 -4.00 -11.71
CA LYS A 46 -9.67 -4.31 -12.93
C LYS A 46 -9.07 -5.71 -12.87
N CYS A 47 -9.01 -6.38 -14.02
CA CYS A 47 -8.46 -7.73 -14.18
C CYS A 47 -7.12 -7.67 -14.94
N TYR A 48 -6.08 -8.30 -14.41
CA TYR A 48 -4.74 -8.34 -15.01
C TYR A 48 -4.29 -9.77 -15.27
N HIS A 49 -3.67 -10.04 -16.42
CA HIS A 49 -3.26 -11.40 -16.80
C HIS A 49 -1.79 -11.44 -17.22
N PHE A 50 -0.96 -12.21 -16.51
CA PHE A 50 0.51 -12.17 -16.64
C PHE A 50 1.08 -13.09 -17.73
N LYS A 51 0.24 -13.84 -18.44
CA LYS A 51 0.65 -14.77 -19.51
C LYS A 51 0.88 -14.07 -20.88
N TYR A 52 0.50 -12.81 -21.04
CA TYR A 52 0.42 -12.15 -22.35
C TYR A 52 1.77 -11.66 -22.92
N GLU A 53 2.88 -11.78 -22.19
CA GLU A 53 4.19 -11.31 -22.66
C GLU A 53 4.90 -12.26 -23.64
N ASP A 54 4.51 -13.54 -23.70
CA ASP A 54 5.23 -14.55 -24.49
C ASP A 54 4.69 -14.73 -25.92
N GLU A 55 3.61 -14.05 -26.32
CA GLU A 55 2.98 -14.20 -27.65
C GLU A 55 2.99 -12.87 -28.43
N ASP A 56 4.18 -12.36 -28.77
CA ASP A 56 4.28 -11.30 -29.78
C ASP A 56 4.10 -11.91 -31.19
N LYS A 57 3.07 -11.42 -31.89
CA LYS A 57 2.77 -11.52 -33.34
C LYS A 57 2.10 -12.81 -33.87
N THR A 58 1.01 -12.53 -34.61
CA THR A 58 0.35 -13.30 -35.70
C THR A 58 -0.95 -14.09 -35.41
N LEU A 59 -2.10 -13.37 -35.46
CA LEU A 59 -3.43 -13.76 -36.02
C LEU A 59 -4.23 -14.95 -35.41
N PRO A 60 -5.49 -15.15 -35.86
CA PRO A 60 -6.66 -14.27 -35.80
C PRO A 60 -7.72 -14.84 -34.84
N ALA A 61 -8.81 -14.10 -34.66
CA ALA A 61 -9.99 -14.51 -33.92
C ALA A 61 -10.43 -15.97 -34.22
N GLU A 62 -10.59 -16.75 -33.15
CA GLU A 62 -11.62 -17.79 -32.92
C GLU A 62 -11.05 -18.93 -32.06
N SER A 63 -11.39 -18.95 -30.77
CA SER A 63 -11.75 -20.20 -30.10
C SER A 63 -12.46 -19.89 -28.78
N GLY A 64 -13.68 -20.41 -28.65
CA GLY A 64 -14.65 -20.03 -27.64
C GLY A 64 -14.31 -20.51 -26.23
N CYS A 65 -14.45 -19.59 -25.28
CA CYS A 65 -14.88 -19.89 -23.93
C CYS A 65 -15.80 -18.74 -23.48
N THR A 66 -17.10 -19.03 -23.39
CA THR A 66 -18.11 -18.11 -22.86
C THR A 66 -18.04 -18.11 -21.34
N ILE A 67 -17.19 -17.24 -20.79
CA ILE A 67 -17.41 -16.64 -19.48
C ILE A 67 -17.27 -15.14 -19.71
N GLU A 68 -18.31 -14.42 -19.32
CA GLU A 68 -18.56 -13.00 -19.57
C GLU A 68 -17.29 -12.14 -19.55
N ASP A 69 -17.23 -11.27 -20.55
CA ASP A 69 -16.27 -10.20 -20.87
C ASP A 69 -15.78 -9.40 -19.64
N HIS A 70 -15.03 -10.04 -18.75
CA HIS A 70 -14.24 -9.37 -17.73
C HIS A 70 -13.05 -8.73 -18.45
N VAL A 71 -13.29 -7.54 -19.00
CA VAL A 71 -12.33 -6.61 -19.60
C VAL A 71 -10.94 -6.79 -18.98
N ILE A 72 -10.07 -7.50 -19.69
CA ILE A 72 -8.65 -7.62 -19.32
C ILE A 72 -8.10 -6.19 -19.39
N ALA A 73 -7.70 -5.66 -18.24
CA ALA A 73 -7.26 -4.28 -18.08
C ALA A 73 -5.75 -4.09 -18.31
N GLY A 74 -4.96 -5.17 -18.38
CA GLY A 74 -3.53 -5.12 -18.70
C GLY A 74 -2.71 -6.37 -18.33
N ASN A 75 -1.42 -6.31 -18.65
CA ASN A 75 -0.32 -7.23 -18.30
C ASN A 75 0.24 -6.95 -16.89
N VAL A 76 1.42 -7.50 -16.58
CA VAL A 76 2.07 -7.35 -15.27
C VAL A 76 2.62 -5.94 -15.03
N GLU A 77 3.18 -5.25 -16.04
CA GLU A 77 3.63 -3.86 -15.89
C GLU A 77 2.47 -2.93 -15.57
N GLU A 78 1.33 -3.07 -16.25
CA GLU A 78 0.16 -2.25 -15.97
C GLU A 78 -0.44 -2.56 -14.59
N PHE A 79 -0.38 -3.81 -14.14
CA PHE A 79 -0.72 -4.17 -12.76
C PHE A 79 0.19 -3.46 -11.77
N ARG A 80 1.52 -3.54 -11.96
CA ARG A 80 2.50 -2.92 -11.06
C ARG A 80 2.32 -1.41 -11.00
N LYS A 81 2.15 -0.78 -12.17
CA LYS A 81 1.90 0.66 -12.26
C LYS A 81 0.63 1.05 -11.51
N ASP A 82 -0.47 0.32 -11.68
CA ASP A 82 -1.73 0.62 -10.98
C ASP A 82 -1.64 0.37 -9.47
N PHE A 83 -0.95 -0.69 -9.06
CA PHE A 83 -0.71 -1.03 -7.66
C PHE A 83 0.10 0.05 -6.95
N ILE A 84 1.24 0.46 -7.51
CA ILE A 84 2.11 1.49 -6.94
C ILE A 84 1.43 2.88 -6.95
N SER A 85 0.52 3.12 -7.90
CA SER A 85 -0.25 4.36 -7.95
C SER A 85 -1.26 4.51 -6.81
N ARG A 86 -1.53 3.47 -6.02
CA ARG A 86 -2.44 3.57 -4.88
C ARG A 86 -1.77 4.29 -3.72
N ILE A 87 -2.49 5.20 -3.08
CA ILE A 87 -1.99 5.91 -1.90
C ILE A 87 -1.84 4.91 -0.75
N TRP A 88 -0.60 4.65 -0.37
CA TRP A 88 -0.26 3.80 0.76
C TRP A 88 0.05 4.65 1.98
N LEU A 89 -0.67 4.40 3.08
CA LEU A 89 -0.48 5.09 4.35
C LEU A 89 -0.09 4.07 5.41
N THR A 90 1.09 4.26 5.98
CA THR A 90 1.67 3.45 7.03
C THR A 90 1.56 4.17 8.37
N TYR A 91 1.98 3.48 9.43
CA TYR A 91 2.29 4.15 10.69
C TYR A 91 3.28 5.30 10.46
N ARG A 92 3.14 6.33 11.30
CA ARG A 92 4.02 7.49 11.38
C ARG A 92 4.39 7.71 12.84
N GLU A 93 5.58 8.23 13.02
CA GLU A 93 6.13 8.67 14.28
C GLU A 93 6.53 10.14 14.16
N GLU A 94 6.81 10.76 15.31
CA GLU A 94 7.28 12.15 15.41
C GLU A 94 6.32 13.19 14.83
N PHE A 95 5.04 12.85 14.67
CA PHE A 95 4.03 13.85 14.35
C PHE A 95 3.73 14.74 15.57
N PRO A 96 3.30 15.99 15.36
CA PRO A 96 2.90 16.88 16.44
C PRO A 96 1.88 16.20 17.37
N GLN A 97 2.07 16.38 18.67
CA GLN A 97 1.23 15.75 19.69
C GLN A 97 -0.25 16.03 19.41
N ILE A 98 -1.06 14.96 19.37
CA ILE A 98 -2.50 15.09 19.13
C ILE A 98 -3.11 15.80 20.33
N GLU A 99 -3.88 16.87 20.05
CA GLU A 99 -4.52 17.71 21.06
C GLU A 99 -5.28 16.87 22.10
N GLY A 100 -5.02 17.11 23.39
CA GLY A 100 -5.63 16.35 24.48
C GLY A 100 -5.03 14.97 24.75
N SER A 101 -3.96 14.56 24.06
CA SER A 101 -3.23 13.30 24.30
C SER A 101 -1.74 13.53 24.44
N ALA A 102 -0.95 12.52 24.81
CA ALA A 102 0.52 12.53 24.75
C ALA A 102 1.08 11.74 23.55
N LEU A 103 0.23 11.41 22.56
CA LEU A 103 0.59 10.54 21.44
C LEU A 103 1.27 11.33 20.32
N THR A 104 2.43 10.84 19.90
CA THR A 104 3.24 11.35 18.77
C THR A 104 3.55 10.26 17.74
N THR A 105 3.01 9.05 17.93
CA THR A 105 3.09 7.93 16.99
C THR A 105 1.75 7.23 16.93
N ASP A 106 1.42 6.66 15.77
CA ASP A 106 0.30 5.75 15.62
C ASP A 106 0.71 4.27 15.54
N CYS A 107 2.01 3.98 15.74
CA CYS A 107 2.53 2.62 15.82
C CYS A 107 1.82 1.80 16.92
N GLY A 108 1.21 0.69 16.51
CA GLY A 108 0.55 -0.26 17.40
C GLY A 108 -0.94 0.00 17.66
N TRP A 109 -1.49 1.13 17.24
CA TRP A 109 -2.93 1.44 17.41
C TRP A 109 -3.60 2.06 16.17
N GLY A 110 -2.83 2.61 15.24
CA GLY A 110 -3.34 3.35 14.09
C GLY A 110 -3.78 2.50 12.89
N CYS A 111 -3.66 1.17 12.90
CA CYS A 111 -3.79 0.35 11.67
C CYS A 111 -5.17 0.49 11.00
N THR A 112 -6.24 0.48 11.79
CA THR A 112 -7.61 0.68 11.29
C THR A 112 -7.79 2.09 10.74
N LEU A 113 -7.20 3.10 11.40
CA LEU A 113 -7.26 4.49 10.94
C LEU A 113 -6.53 4.66 9.60
N ARG A 114 -5.32 4.10 9.45
CA ARG A 114 -4.57 4.11 8.19
C ARG A 114 -5.33 3.39 7.07
N THR A 115 -5.96 2.26 7.38
CA THR A 115 -6.81 1.54 6.41
C THR A 115 -8.01 2.39 5.97
N GLY A 116 -8.69 3.06 6.91
CA GLY A 116 -9.77 3.98 6.60
C GLY A 116 -9.32 5.18 5.76
N GLN A 117 -8.15 5.75 6.07
CA GLN A 117 -7.54 6.81 5.27
C GLN A 117 -7.23 6.35 3.84
N MET A 118 -6.68 5.15 3.65
CA MET A 118 -6.41 4.59 2.32
C MET A 118 -7.71 4.34 1.54
N LEU A 119 -8.76 3.84 2.20
CA LEU A 119 -10.07 3.64 1.57
C LEU A 119 -10.68 4.98 1.11
N LEU A 120 -10.65 5.99 1.98
CA LEU A 120 -11.11 7.35 1.64
C LEU A 120 -10.27 7.95 0.50
N ALA A 121 -8.95 7.84 0.58
CA ALA A 121 -8.03 8.32 -0.45
C ALA A 121 -8.33 7.67 -1.82
N GLN A 122 -8.61 6.37 -1.85
CA GLN A 122 -9.04 5.68 -3.06
C GLN A 122 -10.39 6.22 -3.58
N GLY A 123 -11.35 6.50 -2.69
CA GLY A 123 -12.61 7.15 -3.05
C GLY A 123 -12.40 8.53 -3.69
N LEU A 124 -11.49 9.34 -3.12
CA LEU A 124 -11.14 10.66 -3.67
C LEU A 124 -10.44 10.54 -5.03
N ILE A 125 -9.54 9.58 -5.20
CA ILE A 125 -8.93 9.29 -6.51
C ILE A 125 -10.02 8.95 -7.53
N LEU A 126 -10.95 8.07 -7.19
CA LEU A 126 -12.05 7.71 -8.10
C LEU A 126 -12.92 8.92 -8.46
N HIS A 127 -13.24 9.77 -7.48
CA HIS A 127 -14.10 10.93 -7.68
C HIS A 127 -13.46 12.02 -8.54
N PHE A 128 -12.18 12.34 -8.31
CA PHE A 128 -11.50 13.46 -8.96
C PHE A 128 -10.67 13.08 -10.18
N LEU A 129 -10.09 11.88 -10.22
CA LEU A 129 -9.13 11.46 -11.25
C LEU A 129 -9.65 10.27 -12.08
N GLY A 130 -10.63 9.52 -11.55
CA GLY A 130 -11.19 8.33 -12.17
C GLY A 130 -10.34 7.06 -11.97
N ARG A 131 -10.96 5.90 -12.22
CA ARG A 131 -10.32 4.58 -12.03
C ARG A 131 -9.12 4.33 -12.95
N ALA A 132 -9.07 4.99 -14.10
CA ALA A 132 -8.00 4.85 -15.08
C ALA A 132 -6.71 5.60 -14.70
N TRP A 133 -6.79 6.54 -13.74
CA TRP A 133 -5.63 7.31 -13.33
C TRP A 133 -4.55 6.44 -12.69
N THR A 134 -3.31 6.70 -13.09
CA THR A 134 -2.08 6.13 -12.53
C THR A 134 -1.05 7.24 -12.36
N TRP A 135 -0.17 7.11 -11.36
CA TRP A 135 0.95 8.02 -11.15
C TRP A 135 2.02 7.78 -12.22
N PRO A 136 2.42 8.79 -13.02
CA PRO A 136 3.38 8.58 -14.11
C PRO A 136 4.71 7.96 -13.69
N ASP A 137 5.23 8.33 -12.51
CA ASP A 137 6.55 7.89 -12.03
C ASP A 137 6.51 6.60 -11.20
N ALA A 138 5.36 5.91 -11.15
CA ALA A 138 5.17 4.74 -10.30
C ALA A 138 6.24 3.65 -10.48
N LEU A 139 6.71 3.41 -11.71
CA LEU A 139 7.73 2.39 -11.99
C LEU A 139 9.17 2.86 -11.72
N ASN A 140 9.39 4.16 -11.54
CA ASN A 140 10.73 4.72 -11.27
C ASN A 140 11.15 4.52 -9.81
N ILE A 141 10.21 4.35 -8.89
CA ILE A 141 10.47 4.18 -7.44
C ILE A 141 11.27 2.91 -7.17
N GLU A 142 10.96 1.82 -7.88
CA GLU A 142 11.63 0.54 -7.65
C GLU A 142 13.12 0.57 -8.01
N ASN A 143 13.51 1.38 -8.99
CA ASN A 143 14.92 1.50 -9.41
C ASN A 143 15.77 2.22 -8.35
N SER A 144 15.18 3.19 -7.62
CA SER A 144 15.91 3.96 -6.60
C SER A 144 16.18 3.12 -5.32
N ASP A 145 15.26 2.24 -4.95
CA ASP A 145 15.39 1.41 -3.74
C ASP A 145 16.35 0.23 -3.89
N SER A 146 16.76 -0.10 -5.12
CA SER A 146 17.83 -1.07 -5.41
C SER A 146 19.24 -0.47 -5.32
N GLU A 147 19.40 0.84 -5.55
CA GLU A 147 20.71 1.52 -5.55
C GLU A 147 21.12 2.07 -4.17
N SER A 148 20.16 2.34 -3.29
CA SER A 148 20.42 2.94 -1.96
C SER A 148 21.15 2.04 -0.95
N TRP A 149 21.39 0.76 -1.25
CA TRP A 149 21.94 -0.21 -0.28
C TRP A 149 23.32 -0.76 -0.66
N THR A 150 23.92 -0.28 -1.76
CA THR A 150 25.29 -0.65 -2.17
C THR A 150 26.34 0.42 -1.83
N SER A 151 26.07 1.31 -0.87
CA SER A 151 27.04 2.29 -0.36
C SER A 151 27.09 2.29 1.16
#